data_AF-A0A166DLE0-F1
#
_entry.id   AF-A0A166DLE0-F1
#
_cell.length_a   1.000
_cell.length_b   1.000
_cell.length_c   1.000
_cell.angle_alpha   90.00
_cell.angle_beta   90.00
_cell.angle_gamma   90.00
#
_symmetry.space_group_name_H-M   'P 1'
#
loop_
_entity.id
_entity.type
_entity.pdbx_description
1 polymer ?
#
loop_
_entity_poly.entity_id
_entity_poly.type
_entity_poly.pdbx_seq_one_letter_code
_entity_poly.pdbx_strand_id
1 'polypeptide(L)'
;MQKKSDDRVILTPTLPPRSPCLGTTSRGPHLLSTTAMGGGARYPVRKDVWSPAGGWWSQPKTWRRNSAILFGGILLVTYGAATVSWDREQRYVLPTRWVPSMLFSRQFKEDEKAKAVAEKFSH
;
A
#
# COMPACT_ATOMS: atom_id res chain seq x y z
N MET A 1 60.25 15.95 -33.49
CA MET A 1 60.59 16.96 -34.51
C MET A 1 59.32 17.33 -35.27
N GLN A 2 59.01 18.64 -35.26
CA GLN A 2 58.22 19.46 -36.22
C GLN A 2 57.45 18.75 -37.36
N LYS A 3 56.27 19.17 -37.83
CA LYS A 3 55.52 20.44 -37.85
C LYS A 3 54.13 20.12 -38.48
N LYS A 4 53.01 20.61 -37.95
CA LYS A 4 52.26 21.81 -38.44
C LYS A 4 51.43 21.58 -39.71
N SER A 5 50.10 21.64 -39.58
CA SER A 5 49.32 22.68 -40.27
C SER A 5 47.96 22.83 -39.61
N ASP A 6 47.78 23.97 -38.95
CA ASP A 6 46.50 24.54 -38.56
C ASP A 6 45.82 25.13 -39.79
N ASP A 7 44.54 24.85 -40.00
CA ASP A 7 43.66 25.73 -40.78
C ASP A 7 42.44 26.08 -39.93
N ARG A 8 42.54 27.22 -39.23
CA ARG A 8 41.40 27.96 -38.72
C ARG A 8 40.75 28.68 -39.90
N VAL A 9 39.51 28.32 -40.21
CA VAL A 9 38.58 29.23 -40.89
C VAL A 9 37.42 29.53 -39.93
N ILE A 10 37.11 30.82 -39.89
CA ILE A 10 36.35 31.56 -38.91
C ILE A 10 34.93 31.81 -39.48
N LEU A 11 33.90 31.61 -38.64
CA LEU A 11 32.53 32.18 -38.66
C LEU A 11 31.47 31.64 -39.67
N THR A 12 30.41 31.01 -39.13
CA THR A 12 28.99 31.49 -39.12
C THR A 12 28.00 30.36 -38.75
N PRO A 13 27.08 30.55 -37.79
CA PRO A 13 26.00 29.60 -37.52
C PRO A 13 24.74 29.93 -38.35
N THR A 14 24.31 29.04 -39.24
CA THR A 14 23.01 29.17 -39.93
C THR A 14 21.99 28.22 -39.30
N LEU A 15 20.98 28.80 -38.65
CA LEU A 15 19.79 28.12 -38.12
C LEU A 15 18.87 27.67 -39.27
N PRO A 16 18.21 26.49 -39.21
CA PRO A 16 17.13 26.16 -40.13
C PRO A 16 15.81 26.87 -39.75
N PRO A 17 15.00 27.30 -40.74
CA PRO A 17 13.79 28.09 -40.53
C PRO A 17 12.63 27.28 -39.92
N ARG A 18 11.92 27.94 -39.00
CA ARG A 18 10.63 27.53 -38.44
C ARG A 18 9.58 27.43 -39.55
N SER A 19 8.88 26.30 -39.63
CA SER A 19 7.63 26.18 -40.41
C SER A 19 6.43 26.15 -39.44
N PRO A 20 5.48 27.10 -39.52
CA PRO A 20 4.20 27.03 -38.85
C PRO A 20 3.05 26.84 -39.86
N CYS A 21 2.29 25.76 -39.73
CA CYS A 21 0.98 25.59 -40.37
C CYS A 21 0.32 24.35 -39.73
N LEU A 22 -0.43 24.52 -38.64
CA LEU A 22 -1.84 24.90 -38.60
C LEU A 22 -2.71 24.00 -39.50
N GLY A 23 -2.90 22.75 -39.05
CA GLY A 23 -3.94 21.86 -39.54
C GLY A 23 -5.14 21.90 -38.60
N THR A 24 -6.09 22.78 -38.88
CA THR A 24 -7.46 22.74 -38.36
C THR A 24 -8.31 21.82 -39.23
N THR A 25 -8.88 20.75 -38.66
CA THR A 25 -10.02 19.90 -39.10
C THR A 25 -9.95 18.62 -38.24
N SER A 26 -10.95 18.04 -37.57
CA SER A 26 -12.41 18.05 -37.61
C SER A 26 -12.92 17.64 -36.21
N ARG A 27 -14.17 18.01 -35.90
CA ARG A 27 -14.91 17.69 -34.68
C ARG A 27 -15.26 16.20 -34.61
N GLY A 28 -15.26 15.65 -33.40
CA GLY A 28 -16.00 14.44 -33.03
C GLY A 28 -16.24 14.45 -31.51
N PRO A 29 -17.49 14.54 -31.04
CA PRO A 29 -17.78 14.55 -29.61
C PRO A 29 -18.23 13.16 -29.11
N HIS A 30 -18.04 12.95 -27.80
CA HIS A 30 -18.64 11.88 -26.98
C HIS A 30 -18.01 10.47 -27.07
N LEU A 31 -16.84 10.29 -26.47
CA LEU A 31 -16.64 9.13 -25.59
C LEU A 31 -15.93 9.66 -24.34
N LEU A 32 -16.63 9.59 -23.21
CA LEU A 32 -16.10 9.91 -21.88
C LEU A 32 -14.81 9.12 -21.71
N SER A 33 -13.69 9.84 -21.79
CA SER A 33 -12.37 9.34 -21.43
C SER A 33 -12.47 8.88 -19.98
N THR A 34 -12.54 7.56 -19.77
CA THR A 34 -12.23 6.94 -18.49
C THR A 34 -11.00 7.64 -17.94
N THR A 35 -11.15 8.28 -16.78
CA THR A 35 -10.08 8.96 -16.07
C THR A 35 -8.88 8.01 -15.98
N ALA A 36 -7.85 8.26 -16.79
CA ALA A 36 -6.56 7.62 -16.64
C ALA A 36 -5.96 8.18 -15.34
N MET A 37 -6.19 7.47 -14.23
CA MET A 37 -5.61 7.82 -12.95
C MET A 37 -4.09 7.64 -13.02
N GLY A 38 -3.39 8.74 -13.33
CA GLY A 38 -2.06 9.08 -12.83
C GLY A 38 -0.95 8.05 -13.07
N GLY A 39 -0.37 8.06 -14.27
CA GLY A 39 0.96 7.54 -14.52
C GLY A 39 1.68 8.49 -15.45
N GLY A 40 2.43 9.46 -14.91
CA GLY A 40 3.23 10.39 -15.71
C GLY A 40 4.25 9.68 -16.60
N ALA A 41 4.90 10.43 -17.49
CA ALA A 41 5.91 9.89 -18.40
C ALA A 41 6.96 9.06 -17.66
N ARG A 42 7.16 7.82 -18.09
CA ARG A 42 8.17 6.91 -17.54
C ARG A 42 9.51 7.12 -18.25
N TYR A 43 10.55 7.34 -17.48
CA TYR A 43 11.94 7.46 -17.92
C TYR A 43 12.61 6.08 -17.98
N PRO A 44 13.58 5.86 -18.88
CA PRO A 44 14.33 4.61 -18.92
C PRO A 44 15.09 4.41 -17.61
N VAL A 45 14.80 3.31 -16.92
CA VAL A 45 15.46 2.92 -15.67
C VAL A 45 16.17 1.58 -15.85
N ARG A 46 17.29 1.42 -15.13
CA ARG A 46 18.02 0.15 -15.01
C ARG A 46 17.14 -0.91 -14.35
N LYS A 47 16.87 -2.01 -15.07
CA LYS A 47 16.02 -3.14 -14.61
C LYS A 47 16.76 -4.17 -13.76
N ASP A 48 18.08 -4.08 -13.71
CA ASP A 48 19.01 -4.99 -13.03
C ASP A 48 19.19 -4.65 -11.55
N VAL A 49 18.72 -3.48 -11.11
CA VAL A 49 18.82 -3.06 -9.72
C VAL A 49 17.62 -3.56 -8.93
N TRP A 50 17.87 -4.45 -7.97
CA TRP A 50 16.86 -4.94 -7.05
C TRP A 50 16.88 -4.16 -5.73
N SER A 51 15.70 -3.76 -5.25
CA SER A 51 15.51 -3.11 -3.94
C SER A 51 14.37 -3.82 -3.20
N PRO A 52 14.51 -4.08 -1.89
CA PRO A 52 13.51 -4.81 -1.11
C PRO A 52 12.16 -4.06 -1.01
N ALA A 53 12.17 -2.73 -1.08
CA ALA A 53 10.96 -1.90 -1.00
C ALA A 53 10.24 -1.74 -2.36
N GLY A 54 10.80 -2.29 -3.44
CA GLY A 54 10.41 -2.01 -4.82
C GLY A 54 11.29 -0.94 -5.46
N GLY A 55 11.40 -1.00 -6.79
CA GLY A 55 12.10 -0.03 -7.61
C GLY A 55 11.16 1.02 -8.19
N TRP A 56 11.62 1.68 -9.24
CA TRP A 56 10.93 2.79 -9.87
C TRP A 56 9.65 2.34 -10.62
N TRP A 57 8.50 2.95 -10.30
CA TRP A 57 7.15 2.56 -10.80
C TRP A 57 6.80 1.07 -10.67
N SER A 58 7.10 0.48 -9.51
CA SER A 58 6.82 -0.93 -9.24
C SER A 58 5.32 -1.22 -9.15
N GLN A 59 4.78 -1.90 -10.16
CA GLN A 59 3.40 -2.40 -10.16
C GLN A 59 3.41 -3.92 -10.42
N PRO A 60 3.67 -4.75 -9.39
CA PRO A 60 3.64 -6.19 -9.57
C PRO A 60 2.22 -6.64 -9.92
N LYS A 61 2.09 -7.47 -10.96
CA LYS A 61 0.78 -7.98 -11.45
C LYS A 61 -0.02 -8.70 -10.36
N THR A 62 0.64 -9.22 -9.32
CA THR A 62 0.07 -10.05 -8.24
C THR A 62 -0.01 -9.32 -6.88
N TRP A 63 0.01 -7.98 -6.86
CA TRP A 63 -0.01 -7.20 -5.60
C TRP A 63 -1.15 -7.58 -4.65
N ARG A 64 -2.35 -7.83 -5.17
CA ARG A 64 -3.53 -8.20 -4.36
C ARG A 64 -3.32 -9.48 -3.57
N ARG A 65 -2.75 -10.51 -4.21
CA ARG A 65 -2.48 -11.80 -3.56
C ARG A 65 -1.40 -11.65 -2.49
N ASN A 66 -0.32 -10.93 -2.80
CA ASN A 66 0.77 -10.73 -1.85
C ASN A 66 0.29 -9.98 -0.60
N SER A 67 -0.51 -8.92 -0.78
CA SER A 67 -1.13 -8.21 0.35
C SER A 67 -2.12 -9.08 1.12
N ALA A 68 -2.93 -9.90 0.43
CA ALA A 68 -3.86 -10.81 1.11
C ALA A 68 -3.14 -11.83 2.01
N ILE A 69 -2.02 -12.39 1.54
CA ILE A 69 -1.19 -13.32 2.33
C ILE A 69 -0.59 -12.62 3.55
N LEU A 70 0.01 -11.44 3.36
CA LEU A 70 0.58 -10.67 4.46
C LEU A 70 -0.49 -10.29 5.49
N PHE A 71 -1.64 -9.81 5.03
CA PHE A 71 -2.75 -9.43 5.90
C PHE A 71 -3.29 -10.64 6.67
N GLY A 72 -3.47 -11.77 6.00
CA GLY A 72 -3.86 -13.03 6.63
C GLY A 72 -2.85 -13.49 7.68
N GLY A 73 -1.55 -13.39 7.39
CA GLY A 73 -0.48 -13.71 8.33
C GLY A 73 -0.50 -12.83 9.58
N ILE A 74 -0.65 -11.50 9.40
CA ILE A 74 -0.75 -10.54 10.51
C ILE A 74 -1.95 -10.85 11.39
N LEU A 75 -3.13 -11.09 10.79
CA LEU A 75 -4.34 -11.42 11.54
C LEU A 75 -4.18 -12.72 12.32
N LEU A 76 -3.60 -13.76 11.72
CA LEU A 76 -3.39 -15.05 12.38
C LEU A 76 -2.49 -14.92 13.60
N VAL A 77 -1.35 -14.22 13.47
CA VAL A 77 -0.42 -14.00 14.59
C VAL A 77 -1.05 -13.14 15.66
N THR A 78 -1.70 -12.03 15.29
CA THR A 78 -2.32 -11.10 16.23
C THR A 78 -3.47 -11.77 16.97
N TYR A 79 -4.28 -12.58 16.29
CA TYR A 79 -5.36 -13.34 16.92
C TYR A 79 -4.81 -14.37 17.92
N GLY A 80 -3.75 -15.10 17.57
CA GLY A 80 -3.10 -16.03 18.51
C GLY A 80 -2.51 -15.34 19.74
N ALA A 81 -1.92 -14.15 19.57
CA ALA A 81 -1.46 -13.35 20.70
C ALA A 81 -2.63 -12.82 21.56
N ALA A 82 -3.74 -12.42 20.92
CA ALA A 82 -4.94 -11.92 21.61
C ALA A 82 -5.62 -13.01 22.44
N THR A 83 -5.73 -14.25 21.94
CA THR A 83 -6.33 -15.37 22.71
C THR A 83 -5.52 -15.65 23.98
N VAL A 84 -4.20 -15.66 23.87
CA VAL A 84 -3.26 -15.78 24.99
C VAL A 84 -3.42 -14.64 26.00
N SER A 85 -3.59 -13.42 25.50
CA SER A 85 -3.79 -12.23 26.34
C SER A 85 -5.10 -12.30 27.11
N TRP A 86 -6.21 -12.68 26.46
CA TRP A 86 -7.54 -12.75 27.09
C TRP A 86 -7.67 -13.88 28.12
N ASP A 87 -6.91 -14.97 27.96
CA ASP A 87 -6.85 -16.08 28.93
C ASP A 87 -6.09 -15.67 30.22
N ARG A 88 -5.07 -14.81 30.08
CA ARG A 88 -4.23 -14.35 31.20
C ARG A 88 -4.78 -13.14 31.93
N GLU A 89 -5.77 -12.45 31.38
CA GLU A 89 -6.32 -11.25 31.99
C GLU A 89 -7.15 -11.60 33.24
N GLN A 90 -6.66 -11.18 34.40
CA GLN A 90 -7.32 -11.32 35.71
C GLN A 90 -7.62 -9.94 36.28
N ARG A 91 -8.86 -9.72 36.74
CA ARG A 91 -9.31 -8.46 37.34
C ARG A 91 -9.75 -8.70 38.78
N TYR A 92 -9.04 -8.09 39.73
CA TYR A 92 -9.38 -8.20 41.15
C TYR A 92 -10.64 -7.39 41.52
N VAL A 93 -10.91 -6.31 40.80
CA VAL A 93 -12.11 -5.48 40.97
C VAL A 93 -12.95 -5.62 39.72
N LEU A 94 -14.18 -6.09 39.90
CA LEU A 94 -15.12 -6.23 38.80
C LEU A 94 -15.65 -4.86 38.35
N PRO A 95 -15.86 -4.66 37.05
CA PRO A 95 -16.41 -3.41 36.55
C PRO A 95 -17.87 -3.25 36.97
N THR A 96 -18.24 -2.05 37.42
CA THR A 96 -19.63 -1.69 37.79
C THR A 96 -20.55 -1.47 36.60
N ARG A 97 -19.98 -1.27 35.41
CA ARG A 97 -20.70 -1.03 34.13
C ARG A 97 -20.17 -1.96 33.05
N TRP A 98 -20.98 -2.22 32.04
CA TRP A 98 -20.58 -3.08 30.93
C TRP A 98 -19.44 -2.46 30.11
N VAL A 99 -18.43 -3.28 29.79
CA VAL A 99 -17.23 -2.90 29.02
C VAL A 99 -17.00 -3.95 27.93
N PRO A 100 -16.67 -3.57 26.69
CA PRO A 100 -16.56 -4.52 25.57
C PRO A 100 -15.47 -5.59 25.73
N SER A 101 -14.44 -5.34 26.55
CA SER A 101 -13.41 -6.35 26.83
C SER A 101 -13.96 -7.57 27.60
N MET A 102 -15.10 -7.43 28.30
CA MET A 102 -15.71 -8.52 29.05
C MET A 102 -16.10 -9.73 28.18
N LEU A 103 -16.42 -9.50 26.90
CA LEU A 103 -16.83 -10.54 25.95
C LEU A 103 -15.73 -11.58 25.70
N PHE A 104 -14.47 -11.14 25.80
CA PHE A 104 -13.33 -11.95 25.39
C PHE A 104 -12.56 -12.53 26.58
N SER A 105 -12.46 -11.79 27.70
CA SER A 105 -11.72 -12.23 28.88
C SER A 105 -12.27 -13.54 29.47
N ARG A 106 -11.37 -14.40 29.94
CA ARG A 106 -11.74 -15.68 30.55
C ARG A 106 -12.51 -15.54 31.86
N GLN A 107 -12.09 -14.62 32.73
CA GLN A 107 -12.66 -14.42 34.06
C GLN A 107 -14.19 -14.28 34.03
N PHE A 108 -14.72 -13.42 33.15
CA PHE A 108 -16.17 -13.18 33.08
C PHE A 108 -16.95 -14.39 32.58
N LYS A 109 -16.38 -15.20 31.67
CA LYS A 109 -17.02 -16.43 31.19
C LYS A 109 -17.12 -17.49 32.28
N GLU A 110 -16.15 -17.55 33.18
CA GLU A 110 -16.16 -18.45 34.33
C GLU A 110 -17.15 -17.98 35.41
N ASP A 111 -17.16 -16.68 35.71
CA ASP A 111 -18.09 -16.07 36.65
C ASP A 111 -19.56 -16.21 36.22
N GLU A 112 -19.86 -16.03 34.91
CA GLU A 112 -21.19 -16.24 34.35
C GLU A 112 -21.67 -17.69 34.50
N LYS A 113 -20.77 -18.66 34.24
CA LYS A 113 -21.07 -20.09 34.43
C LYS A 113 -21.32 -20.42 35.90
N ALA A 114 -20.50 -19.90 36.81
CA ALA A 114 -20.63 -20.12 38.24
C ALA A 114 -21.96 -19.57 38.78
N LYS A 115 -22.37 -18.36 38.35
CA LYS A 115 -23.67 -17.78 38.70
C LYS A 115 -24.85 -18.62 38.20
N ALA A 116 -24.80 -19.06 36.94
CA ALA A 116 -25.84 -19.90 36.36
C ALA A 116 -25.96 -21.26 37.07
N VAL A 117 -24.85 -21.81 37.57
CA VAL A 117 -24.84 -23.05 38.37
C VAL A 117 -25.46 -22.80 39.75
N ALA A 118 -25.08 -21.73 40.44
CA ALA A 118 -25.64 -21.38 41.74
C ALA A 118 -27.16 -21.16 41.69
N GLU A 119 -27.66 -20.49 40.65
CA GLU A 119 -29.09 -20.27 40.42
C GLU A 119 -29.84 -21.60 40.24
N LYS A 120 -29.28 -22.56 39.47
CA LYS A 120 -29.89 -23.89 39.27
C LYS A 120 -30.06 -24.69 40.56
N PHE A 121 -29.19 -24.52 41.54
CA PHE A 121 -29.24 -25.21 42.82
C PHE A 121 -29.96 -24.43 43.92
N SER A 122 -30.46 -23.23 43.60
CA SER A 122 -31.21 -22.36 44.51
C SER A 122 -32.74 -22.59 44.46
N HIS A 123 -33.20 -23.46 43.58
CA HIS A 123 -34.60 -23.89 43.44
C HIS A 123 -34.80 -25.29 44.05
#